data_AF-A0A661KRA3-F1
#
_entry.id   AF-A0A661KRA3-F1
#
_cell.length_a   1.000
_cell.length_b   1.000
_cell.length_c   1.000
_cell.angle_alpha   90.00
_cell.angle_beta   90.00
_cell.angle_gamma   90.00
#
_symmetry.space_group_name_H-M   'P 1'
#
loop_
_entity.id
_entity.type
_entity.pdbx_description
1 polymer ?
#
loop_
_entity_poly.entity_id
_entity_poly.type
_entity_poly.pdbx_seq_one_letter_code
_entity_poly.pdbx_strand_id
1 'polypeptide(L)'
;MKIIKTKMEDLFQVKTKRWEGISMKRLIQVLSVVLSMLFILGSVSIAEEVPSLNLKYNPQYRPERKDKCIPQYKDWKEANWPVPFEDPNSKLPFWVRNWNYWARKTGNKEWIAWGRRLAKPEAIKLGLEWIKLNGIDCSKIVALSKIAPEMRPGVVITQQNWKKYEKGLKELWPKSLWLRLTNNCYIPIRKVTICPTQHIYKSKGVLYWTKKYLNHAHIDKEGMMDLSKDNYVAGVPFPFVPTCAKWDDPKMSLGERYGDKYAWWIVHDMDRLIVGQDHLSFNPIILPLHDRHAKLERTQKWGLYWRVYWGRMDLPPMPYVPGQEDIESKGSVVATYPFDVRGFAATRWRYCDKNKEALFMCYLPALRRTRRLSGSDTQDPILGTDLTWEDWKAWWQKISQKIWPSKAVTLRAEE
;
A
#
# COMPACT_ATOMS: atom_id res chain seq x y z
N MET A 1 25.86 30.31 -11.48
CA MET A 1 25.47 30.98 -12.73
C MET A 1 26.66 31.62 -13.48
N LYS A 2 27.80 30.93 -13.61
CA LYS A 2 28.98 31.47 -14.35
C LYS A 2 29.86 30.42 -15.09
N ILE A 3 29.40 29.17 -15.22
CA ILE A 3 30.17 28.09 -15.89
C ILE A 3 29.47 27.58 -17.18
N ILE A 4 28.26 28.06 -17.52
CA ILE A 4 27.47 27.56 -18.66
C ILE A 4 27.62 28.44 -19.93
N LYS A 5 28.35 29.56 -19.87
CA LYS A 5 28.37 30.53 -20.99
C LYS A 5 29.35 30.19 -22.13
N THR A 6 30.20 29.17 -22.00
CA THR A 6 31.33 28.96 -22.94
C THR A 6 31.22 27.72 -23.83
N LYS A 7 30.02 27.17 -24.07
CA LYS A 7 29.85 26.01 -24.98
C LYS A 7 28.73 26.14 -26.01
N MET A 8 28.00 27.26 -26.05
CA MET A 8 26.95 27.46 -27.07
C MET A 8 27.42 28.21 -28.32
N GLU A 9 28.48 29.03 -28.23
CA GLU A 9 28.95 29.81 -29.37
C GLU A 9 29.73 28.95 -30.39
N ASP A 10 30.38 27.87 -29.93
CA ASP A 10 31.13 26.95 -30.82
C ASP A 10 30.24 26.02 -31.66
N LEU A 11 28.94 25.90 -31.32
CA LEU A 11 27.97 25.10 -32.08
C LEU A 11 27.45 25.82 -33.34
N PHE A 12 27.65 27.13 -33.46
CA PHE A 12 27.13 27.94 -34.56
C PHE A 12 28.16 28.25 -35.67
N GLN A 13 29.41 27.77 -35.57
CA GLN A 13 30.43 27.93 -36.63
C GLN A 13 30.45 26.82 -37.68
N VAL A 14 29.29 26.28 -38.07
CA VAL A 14 29.21 25.48 -39.31
C VAL A 14 29.05 26.44 -40.48
N LYS A 15 30.14 26.66 -41.24
CA LYS A 15 30.12 27.39 -42.52
C LYS A 15 29.06 26.78 -43.44
N THR A 16 27.95 27.48 -43.62
CA THR A 16 26.85 27.12 -44.51
C THR A 16 27.27 27.36 -45.97
N LYS A 17 27.40 26.28 -46.74
CA LYS A 17 27.31 26.35 -48.20
C LYS A 17 26.24 25.36 -48.67
N ARG A 18 25.27 25.88 -49.44
CA ARG A 18 24.10 25.25 -50.09
C ARG A 18 22.86 24.99 -49.22
N TRP A 19 21.96 25.97 -49.18
CA TRP A 19 20.52 25.78 -48.90
C TRP A 19 19.62 26.38 -50.00
N GLU A 20 20.16 26.65 -51.19
CA GLU A 20 19.37 27.07 -52.35
C GLU A 20 18.82 25.82 -53.06
N GLY A 21 17.51 25.57 -52.91
CA GLY A 21 16.79 24.51 -53.64
C GLY A 21 15.97 23.54 -52.79
N ILE A 22 15.88 23.72 -51.47
CA ILE A 22 15.05 22.86 -50.61
C ILE A 22 13.59 23.33 -50.64
N SER A 23 12.71 22.51 -51.23
CA SER A 23 11.27 22.77 -51.24
C SER A 23 10.71 22.86 -49.81
N MET A 24 9.70 23.71 -49.62
CA MET A 24 9.08 23.97 -48.31
C MET A 24 8.66 22.67 -47.56
N LYS A 25 8.25 21.63 -48.30
CA LYS A 25 7.90 20.31 -47.74
C LYS A 25 9.11 19.59 -47.12
N ARG A 26 10.30 19.70 -47.71
CA ARG A 26 11.54 19.13 -47.14
C ARG A 26 12.05 19.96 -45.97
N LEU A 27 11.86 21.28 -46.00
CA LEU A 27 12.18 22.13 -44.84
C LEU A 27 11.31 21.77 -43.62
N ILE A 28 10.01 21.53 -43.83
CA ILE A 28 9.08 21.09 -42.80
C ILE A 28 9.44 19.68 -42.29
N GLN A 29 9.83 18.75 -43.16
CA GLN A 29 10.29 17.42 -42.74
C GLN A 29 11.58 17.49 -41.92
N VAL A 30 12.58 18.26 -42.34
CA VAL A 30 13.84 18.43 -41.61
C VAL A 30 13.59 19.12 -40.27
N LEU A 31 12.75 20.17 -40.22
CA LEU A 31 12.33 20.81 -38.97
C LEU A 31 11.55 19.85 -38.07
N SER A 32 10.70 18.97 -38.63
CA SER A 32 9.99 17.96 -37.84
C SER A 32 10.91 16.89 -37.25
N VAL A 33 11.98 16.51 -37.98
CA VAL A 33 12.99 15.56 -37.50
C VAL A 33 13.89 16.21 -36.44
N VAL A 34 14.23 17.48 -36.60
CA VAL A 34 14.99 18.25 -35.59
C VAL A 34 14.14 18.52 -34.34
N LEU A 35 12.85 18.85 -34.48
CA LEU A 35 11.93 18.96 -33.35
C LEU A 35 11.70 17.63 -32.64
N SER A 36 11.60 16.51 -33.38
CA SER A 36 11.45 15.19 -32.77
C SER A 36 12.75 14.69 -32.15
N MET A 37 13.93 15.06 -32.67
CA MET A 37 15.21 14.84 -31.98
C MET A 37 15.36 15.70 -30.72
N LEU A 38 14.82 16.93 -30.69
CA LEU A 38 14.72 17.74 -29.46
C LEU A 38 13.77 17.10 -28.42
N PHE A 39 12.71 16.40 -28.85
CA PHE A 39 11.84 15.62 -27.96
C PHE A 39 12.48 14.31 -27.47
N ILE A 40 13.36 13.69 -28.27
CA ILE A 40 14.06 12.43 -27.91
C ILE A 40 15.31 12.68 -27.07
N LEU A 41 15.97 13.83 -27.20
CA LEU A 41 17.05 14.28 -26.30
C LEU A 41 16.55 15.10 -25.09
N GLY A 42 15.25 15.40 -25.06
CA GLY A 42 14.51 16.03 -23.97
C GLY A 42 13.99 15.06 -22.90
N SER A 43 14.30 13.76 -22.98
CA SER A 43 14.25 12.86 -21.82
C SER A 43 15.43 13.13 -20.89
N VAL A 44 15.62 14.39 -20.53
CA VAL A 44 16.12 14.76 -19.22
C VAL A 44 15.12 14.14 -18.26
N SER A 45 15.59 13.28 -17.37
CA SER A 45 14.87 12.95 -16.16
C SER A 45 14.48 14.25 -15.47
N ILE A 46 13.29 14.76 -15.75
CA ILE A 46 12.56 15.64 -14.86
C ILE A 46 12.03 14.71 -13.77
N ALA A 47 12.95 14.15 -12.99
CA ALA A 47 12.74 14.21 -11.56
C ALA A 47 12.90 15.70 -11.26
N GLU A 48 11.80 16.45 -11.39
CA GLU A 48 11.68 17.72 -10.70
C GLU A 48 12.20 17.43 -9.29
N GLU A 49 13.30 18.09 -8.92
CA GLU A 49 13.68 18.18 -7.52
C GLU A 49 12.39 18.54 -6.80
N VAL A 50 11.88 17.62 -5.98
CA VAL A 50 10.73 17.87 -5.12
C VAL A 50 11.03 19.21 -4.48
N PRO A 51 10.29 20.29 -4.81
CA PRO A 51 10.59 21.59 -4.26
C PRO A 51 10.64 21.39 -2.77
N SER A 52 11.72 21.83 -2.11
CA SER A 52 11.73 21.91 -0.66
C SER A 52 10.61 22.88 -0.31
N LEU A 53 9.39 22.36 -0.14
CA LEU A 53 8.27 23.11 0.39
C LEU A 53 8.75 23.51 1.77
N ASN A 54 9.08 24.80 1.90
CA ASN A 54 9.14 25.45 3.19
C ASN A 54 7.73 25.35 3.77
N LEU A 55 7.47 24.24 4.44
CA LEU A 55 6.27 23.97 5.20
C LEU A 55 6.22 25.06 6.27
N LYS A 56 5.56 26.18 5.98
CA LYS A 56 5.07 27.07 7.03
C LYS A 56 4.01 26.28 7.78
N TYR A 57 4.49 25.63 8.83
CA TYR A 57 3.76 24.90 9.84
C TYR A 57 2.54 25.70 10.28
N ASN A 58 1.33 25.22 9.97
CA ASN A 58 0.08 25.80 10.47
C ASN A 58 -0.33 25.04 11.74
N PRO A 59 -0.27 25.66 12.94
CA PRO A 59 -0.53 24.99 14.21
C PRO A 59 -2.00 24.61 14.46
N GLN A 60 -2.95 25.11 13.66
CA GLN A 60 -4.37 25.12 14.02
C GLN A 60 -5.05 23.74 14.03
N TYR A 61 -4.46 22.70 13.44
CA TYR A 61 -5.00 21.33 13.44
C TYR A 61 -4.16 20.33 14.26
N ARG A 62 -3.20 20.83 15.05
CA ARG A 62 -2.55 20.02 16.07
C ARG A 62 -3.44 20.07 17.31
N PRO A 63 -4.10 18.98 17.75
CA PRO A 63 -4.47 18.91 19.16
C PRO A 63 -3.17 19.13 19.94
N GLU A 64 -3.12 20.17 20.78
CA GLU A 64 -1.93 20.47 21.58
C GLU A 64 -1.43 19.16 22.19
N ARG A 65 -0.22 18.73 21.81
CA ARG A 65 0.46 17.58 22.43
C ARG A 65 0.85 17.98 23.86
N LYS A 66 -0.12 18.01 24.76
CA LYS A 66 0.13 18.13 26.20
C LYS A 66 0.40 16.76 26.83
N ASP A 67 0.06 15.68 26.13
CA ASP A 67 0.09 14.34 26.70
C ASP A 67 1.21 13.49 26.07
N LYS A 68 2.11 13.01 26.92
CA LYS A 68 3.31 12.21 26.66
C LYS A 68 3.00 10.78 26.15
N CYS A 69 2.27 10.64 25.06
CA CYS A 69 1.88 9.32 24.52
C CYS A 69 2.91 8.70 23.55
N ILE A 70 4.03 9.38 23.29
CA ILE A 70 5.26 8.70 22.89
C ILE A 70 6.07 8.59 24.17
N PRO A 71 6.45 7.39 24.64
CA PRO A 71 7.37 7.26 25.76
C PRO A 71 8.54 8.20 25.50
N GLN A 72 8.74 9.21 26.35
CA GLN A 72 9.95 10.02 26.27
C GLN A 72 11.10 9.07 26.64
N TYR A 73 11.82 8.64 25.61
CA TYR A 73 12.87 7.62 25.67
C TYR A 73 14.03 8.14 26.52
N LYS A 74 13.99 7.92 27.83
CA LYS A 74 15.03 8.43 28.74
C LYS A 74 16.16 7.42 28.99
N ASP A 75 15.94 6.11 28.87
CA ASP A 75 16.98 5.13 29.16
C ASP A 75 17.08 4.00 28.12
N TRP A 76 18.25 3.91 27.46
CA TRP A 76 18.57 2.96 26.39
C TRP A 76 18.92 1.55 26.91
N LYS A 77 19.08 1.38 28.22
CA LYS A 77 19.47 0.10 28.87
C LYS A 77 18.34 -0.91 29.00
N GLU A 78 17.09 -0.50 28.74
CA GLU A 78 15.90 -1.36 28.88
C GLU A 78 15.46 -2.06 27.57
N ALA A 79 16.12 -1.77 26.45
CA ALA A 79 15.77 -2.43 25.19
C ALA A 79 16.24 -3.90 25.22
N ASN A 80 15.33 -4.85 24.97
CA ASN A 80 15.61 -6.29 24.87
C ASN A 80 16.47 -6.68 23.63
N TRP A 81 17.26 -5.75 23.09
CA TRP A 81 17.86 -5.83 21.77
C TRP A 81 19.35 -5.52 21.82
N PRO A 82 20.18 -6.26 21.05
CA PRO A 82 21.64 -6.18 21.12
C PRO A 82 22.24 -4.91 20.48
N VAL A 83 21.40 -4.04 19.90
CA VAL A 83 21.82 -2.80 19.23
C VAL A 83 21.18 -1.62 19.96
N PRO A 84 21.95 -0.58 20.34
CA PRO A 84 21.40 0.60 20.99
C PRO A 84 20.54 1.44 20.02
N PHE A 85 19.53 2.13 20.56
CA PHE A 85 18.66 3.01 19.78
C PHE A 85 19.42 4.16 19.11
N GLU A 86 20.42 4.68 19.80
CA GLU A 86 21.31 5.73 19.33
C GLU A 86 22.74 5.20 19.32
N ASP A 87 23.50 5.55 18.29
CA ASP A 87 24.90 5.17 18.15
C ASP A 87 25.62 6.37 17.55
N PRO A 88 26.39 7.12 18.36
CA PRO A 88 27.14 8.29 17.89
C PRO A 88 28.11 7.96 16.75
N ASN A 89 28.53 6.71 16.63
CA ASN A 89 29.51 6.25 15.66
C ASN A 89 28.87 5.73 14.36
N SER A 90 27.53 5.72 14.27
CA SER A 90 26.83 5.18 13.11
C SER A 90 25.80 6.15 12.53
N LYS A 91 25.96 6.47 11.25
CA LYS A 91 24.98 7.24 10.46
C LYS A 91 23.72 6.43 10.10
N LEU A 92 23.70 5.13 10.37
CA LEU A 92 22.57 4.27 10.07
C LEU A 92 21.52 4.37 11.19
N PRO A 93 20.22 4.45 10.85
CA PRO A 93 19.18 4.49 11.85
C PRO A 93 18.98 3.13 12.53
N PHE A 94 18.32 3.15 13.71
CA PHE A 94 18.15 1.98 14.57
C PHE A 94 17.65 0.73 13.83
N TRP A 95 16.57 0.82 13.06
CA TRP A 95 15.99 -0.35 12.37
C TRP A 95 16.96 -1.01 11.39
N VAL A 96 17.77 -0.20 10.69
CA VAL A 96 18.80 -0.71 9.76
C VAL A 96 19.93 -1.37 10.52
N ARG A 97 20.43 -0.74 11.60
CA ARG A 97 21.51 -1.31 12.41
C ARG A 97 21.07 -2.62 13.05
N ASN A 98 19.86 -2.65 13.62
CA ASN A 98 19.28 -3.80 14.26
C ASN A 98 19.10 -4.98 13.28
N TRP A 99 18.55 -4.72 12.10
CA TRP A 99 18.44 -5.73 11.06
C TRP A 99 19.82 -6.26 10.61
N ASN A 100 20.76 -5.36 10.33
CA ASN A 100 22.10 -5.73 9.86
C ASN A 100 22.89 -6.54 10.89
N TYR A 101 22.78 -6.19 12.17
CA TYR A 101 23.38 -6.97 13.25
C TYR A 101 22.84 -8.40 13.25
N TRP A 102 21.52 -8.55 13.25
CA TRP A 102 20.88 -9.87 13.30
C TRP A 102 21.16 -10.71 12.05
N ALA A 103 21.07 -10.10 10.86
CA ALA A 103 21.37 -10.76 9.60
C ALA A 103 22.81 -11.27 9.54
N ARG A 104 23.78 -10.52 10.06
CA ARG A 104 25.19 -10.99 10.16
C ARG A 104 25.34 -12.12 11.15
N LYS A 105 24.71 -12.04 12.32
CA LYS A 105 24.78 -13.08 13.36
C LYS A 105 24.24 -14.42 12.87
N THR A 106 23.21 -14.40 12.05
CA THR A 106 22.58 -15.61 11.48
C THR A 106 23.35 -16.20 10.30
N GLY A 107 24.26 -15.45 9.67
CA GLY A 107 25.00 -15.87 8.48
C GLY A 107 24.13 -16.07 7.22
N ASN A 108 22.84 -15.72 7.27
CA ASN A 108 21.92 -15.93 6.15
C ASN A 108 22.20 -14.92 5.03
N LYS A 109 22.63 -15.43 3.87
CA LYS A 109 23.02 -14.60 2.71
C LYS A 109 21.89 -13.69 2.21
N GLU A 110 20.64 -14.17 2.22
CA GLU A 110 19.47 -13.40 1.77
C GLU A 110 19.13 -12.27 2.74
N TRP A 111 19.19 -12.54 4.05
CA TRP A 111 18.93 -11.53 5.08
C TRP A 111 20.02 -10.47 5.11
N ILE A 112 21.27 -10.86 4.87
CA ILE A 112 22.39 -9.93 4.72
C ILE A 112 22.19 -9.06 3.47
N ALA A 113 21.79 -9.66 2.34
CA ALA A 113 21.49 -8.92 1.12
C ALA A 113 20.32 -7.94 1.30
N TRP A 114 19.28 -8.33 2.05
CA TRP A 114 18.18 -7.44 2.43
C TRP A 114 18.64 -6.30 3.34
N GLY A 115 19.45 -6.58 4.35
CA GLY A 115 20.03 -5.56 5.22
C GLY A 115 20.87 -4.51 4.46
N ARG A 116 21.62 -4.94 3.43
CA ARG A 116 22.32 -4.02 2.52
C ARG A 116 21.35 -3.14 1.72
N ARG A 117 20.19 -3.67 1.30
CA ARG A 117 19.15 -2.88 0.62
C ARG A 117 18.53 -1.84 1.55
N LEU A 118 18.24 -2.21 2.80
CA LEU A 118 17.76 -1.29 3.83
C LEU A 118 18.76 -0.17 4.15
N ALA A 119 20.06 -0.47 4.06
CA ALA A 119 21.13 0.48 4.34
C ALA A 119 21.41 1.47 3.19
N LYS A 120 20.75 1.33 2.03
CA LYS A 120 20.92 2.29 0.93
C LYS A 120 20.44 3.69 1.37
N PRO A 121 21.18 4.78 1.06
CA PRO A 121 20.82 6.13 1.47
C PRO A 121 19.39 6.53 1.09
N GLU A 122 18.94 6.15 -0.10
CA GLU A 122 17.58 6.42 -0.56
C GLU A 122 16.49 5.70 0.26
N ALA A 123 16.74 4.46 0.67
CA ALA A 123 15.82 3.69 1.49
C ALA A 123 15.73 4.29 2.90
N ILE A 124 16.87 4.70 3.46
CA ILE A 124 16.94 5.39 4.75
C ILE A 124 16.18 6.72 4.70
N LYS A 125 16.43 7.54 3.66
CA LYS A 125 15.73 8.82 3.47
C LYS A 125 14.22 8.61 3.38
N LEU A 126 13.77 7.69 2.52
CA LEU A 126 12.35 7.37 2.37
C LEU A 126 11.73 6.93 3.70
N GLY A 127 12.42 6.07 4.45
CA GLY A 127 11.93 5.61 5.74
C GLY A 127 11.83 6.72 6.79
N LEU A 128 12.85 7.56 6.90
CA LEU A 128 12.82 8.72 7.80
C LEU A 128 11.68 9.70 7.46
N GLU A 129 11.40 9.91 6.18
CA GLU A 129 10.30 10.76 5.77
C GLU A 129 8.93 10.17 6.12
N TRP A 130 8.76 8.85 6.02
CA TRP A 130 7.56 8.18 6.49
C TRP A 130 7.42 8.19 8.02
N ILE A 131 8.50 8.02 8.78
CA ILE A 131 8.48 8.21 10.25
C ILE A 131 8.03 9.62 10.59
N LYS A 132 8.60 10.61 9.90
CA LYS A 132 8.26 12.02 10.12
C LYS A 132 6.79 12.30 9.81
N LEU A 133 6.26 11.72 8.73
CA LEU A 133 4.86 11.88 8.33
C LEU A 133 3.91 11.18 9.31
N ASN A 134 4.12 9.89 9.59
CA ASN A 134 3.20 9.10 10.41
C ASN A 134 3.36 9.40 11.92
N GLY A 135 4.50 9.98 12.31
CA GLY A 135 4.84 10.27 13.70
C GLY A 135 5.27 9.05 14.52
N ILE A 136 5.45 7.89 13.88
CA ILE A 136 5.76 6.62 14.55
C ILE A 136 7.00 5.92 13.99
N ASP A 137 7.75 5.28 14.89
CA ASP A 137 8.83 4.36 14.58
C ASP A 137 8.44 2.97 15.10
N CYS A 138 7.81 2.13 14.26
CA CYS A 138 7.44 0.75 14.56
C CYS A 138 8.59 -0.09 15.15
N SER A 139 9.83 0.11 14.69
CA SER A 139 10.97 -0.67 15.15
C SER A 139 11.31 -0.32 16.60
N LYS A 140 11.27 0.95 16.96
CA LYS A 140 11.41 1.41 18.36
C LYS A 140 10.21 1.00 19.22
N ILE A 141 8.98 1.12 18.70
CA ILE A 141 7.76 0.70 19.40
C ILE A 141 7.84 -0.78 19.77
N VAL A 142 8.18 -1.66 18.82
CA VAL A 142 8.32 -3.10 19.12
C VAL A 142 9.49 -3.37 20.05
N ALA A 143 10.61 -2.66 19.90
CA ALA A 143 11.77 -2.86 20.76
C ALA A 143 11.52 -2.55 22.25
N LEU A 144 10.56 -1.66 22.54
CA LEU A 144 10.13 -1.28 23.87
C LEU A 144 8.87 -2.00 24.34
N SER A 145 8.22 -2.75 23.44
CA SER A 145 6.98 -3.44 23.75
C SER A 145 7.20 -4.50 24.82
N LYS A 146 6.28 -4.55 25.77
CA LYS A 146 6.16 -5.63 26.77
C LYS A 146 5.19 -6.72 26.34
N ILE A 147 4.57 -6.58 25.17
CA ILE A 147 3.64 -7.55 24.59
C ILE A 147 4.47 -8.71 24.03
N ALA A 148 4.13 -9.94 24.45
CA ALA A 148 4.78 -11.18 24.04
C ALA A 148 6.34 -11.12 24.10
N PRO A 149 6.95 -10.84 25.26
CA PRO A 149 8.39 -10.63 25.39
C PRO A 149 9.23 -11.88 25.07
N GLU A 150 8.62 -13.05 24.99
CA GLU A 150 9.22 -14.30 24.52
C GLU A 150 9.44 -14.33 23.00
N MET A 151 8.78 -13.46 22.23
CA MET A 151 8.84 -13.38 20.76
C MET A 151 9.95 -12.45 20.27
N ARG A 152 11.20 -12.78 20.62
CA ARG A 152 12.38 -11.99 20.24
C ARG A 152 13.01 -12.52 18.95
N PRO A 153 13.78 -11.71 18.19
CA PRO A 153 14.40 -12.24 16.99
C PRO A 153 15.38 -13.36 17.24
N GLY A 154 15.40 -14.29 16.29
CA GLY A 154 16.10 -15.57 16.43
C GLY A 154 15.24 -16.66 17.06
N VAL A 155 14.10 -16.33 17.68
CA VAL A 155 13.11 -17.34 18.06
C VAL A 155 12.59 -18.03 16.81
N VAL A 156 12.61 -19.36 16.86
CA VAL A 156 12.10 -20.23 15.81
C VAL A 156 10.90 -20.98 16.37
N ILE A 157 9.74 -20.72 15.78
CA ILE A 157 8.48 -21.38 16.11
C ILE A 157 8.20 -22.41 15.04
N THR A 158 7.92 -23.64 15.44
CA THR A 158 7.61 -24.78 14.58
C THR A 158 6.33 -25.45 15.07
N GLN A 159 5.80 -26.37 14.27
CA GLN A 159 4.62 -27.16 14.65
C GLN A 159 4.82 -28.00 15.92
N GLN A 160 6.07 -28.30 16.29
CA GLN A 160 6.41 -29.07 17.48
C GLN A 160 6.48 -28.21 18.74
N ASN A 161 6.84 -26.92 18.63
CA ASN A 161 7.12 -26.07 19.79
C ASN A 161 6.17 -24.88 19.97
N TRP A 162 5.21 -24.66 19.05
CA TRP A 162 4.34 -23.47 19.08
C TRP A 162 3.57 -23.30 20.39
N LYS A 163 3.22 -24.39 21.08
CA LYS A 163 2.55 -24.36 22.38
C LYS A 163 3.32 -23.56 23.43
N LYS A 164 4.65 -23.58 23.39
CA LYS A 164 5.52 -22.76 24.27
C LYS A 164 5.26 -21.26 24.10
N TYR A 165 4.81 -20.86 22.91
CA TYR A 165 4.62 -19.49 22.48
C TYR A 165 3.13 -19.14 22.31
N GLU A 166 2.22 -19.99 22.75
CA GLU A 166 0.78 -19.88 22.48
C GLU A 166 0.20 -18.56 22.96
N LYS A 167 0.59 -18.09 24.16
CA LYS A 167 0.13 -16.82 24.72
C LYS A 167 0.51 -15.66 23.80
N GLY A 168 1.80 -15.52 23.47
CA GLY A 168 2.26 -14.47 22.56
C GLY A 168 1.70 -14.58 21.14
N LEU A 169 1.45 -15.80 20.64
CA LEU A 169 0.81 -16.01 19.34
C LEU A 169 -0.64 -15.52 19.34
N LYS A 170 -1.43 -15.86 20.36
CA LYS A 170 -2.82 -15.42 20.48
C LYS A 170 -2.94 -13.91 20.64
N GLU A 171 -1.97 -13.30 21.31
CA GLU A 171 -1.88 -11.85 21.50
C GLU A 171 -1.53 -11.11 20.20
N LEU A 172 -0.59 -11.63 19.42
CA LEU A 172 -0.06 -10.93 18.25
C LEU A 172 -0.76 -11.27 16.94
N TRP A 173 -1.29 -12.49 16.81
CA TRP A 173 -1.80 -13.02 15.54
C TRP A 173 -3.30 -13.31 15.63
N PRO A 174 -4.06 -13.06 14.54
CA PRO A 174 -5.43 -13.53 14.47
C PRO A 174 -5.48 -15.07 14.54
N LYS A 175 -6.60 -15.60 15.04
CA LYS A 175 -6.84 -17.05 15.19
C LYS A 175 -6.53 -17.83 13.92
N SER A 176 -6.95 -17.32 12.77
CA SER A 176 -6.70 -17.94 11.46
C SER A 176 -5.22 -18.09 11.12
N LEU A 177 -4.35 -17.22 11.61
CA LEU A 177 -2.93 -17.24 11.30
C LEU A 177 -2.14 -18.15 12.25
N TRP A 178 -2.34 -18.06 13.57
CA TRP A 178 -1.60 -18.93 14.49
C TRP A 178 -2.09 -20.38 14.48
N LEU A 179 -3.36 -20.64 14.13
CA LEU A 179 -3.83 -22.01 13.87
C LEU A 179 -3.03 -22.71 12.76
N ARG A 180 -2.41 -21.95 11.85
CA ARG A 180 -1.57 -22.52 10.79
C ARG A 180 -0.26 -23.13 11.28
N LEU A 181 0.14 -22.85 12.53
CA LEU A 181 1.25 -23.51 13.20
C LEU A 181 0.85 -24.86 13.82
N THR A 182 -0.43 -25.22 13.77
CA THR A 182 -0.92 -26.52 14.22
C THR A 182 -0.88 -27.53 13.08
N ASN A 183 -1.22 -28.80 13.37
CA ASN A 183 -1.34 -29.84 12.35
C ASN A 183 -2.71 -29.88 11.67
N ASN A 184 -3.67 -29.05 12.13
CA ASN A 184 -5.08 -29.15 11.74
C ASN A 184 -5.58 -27.88 11.05
N CYS A 185 -4.91 -27.51 9.95
CA CYS A 185 -5.18 -26.27 9.23
C CYS A 185 -4.91 -26.41 7.72
N TYR A 186 -5.60 -25.60 6.92
CA TYR A 186 -5.23 -25.39 5.52
C TYR A 186 -3.89 -24.63 5.43
N ILE A 187 -3.05 -25.01 4.47
CA ILE A 187 -1.75 -24.38 4.19
C ILE A 187 -0.88 -24.22 5.46
N PRO A 188 -0.44 -25.33 6.08
CA PRO A 188 0.31 -25.30 7.34
C PRO A 188 1.63 -24.56 7.21
N ILE A 189 1.93 -23.74 8.22
CA ILE A 189 3.21 -23.05 8.37
C ILE A 189 4.13 -23.96 9.18
N ARG A 190 5.12 -24.55 8.50
CA ARG A 190 6.08 -25.48 9.14
C ARG A 190 6.99 -24.79 10.16
N LYS A 191 7.42 -23.57 9.83
CA LYS A 191 8.41 -22.82 10.59
C LYS A 191 8.20 -21.32 10.40
N VAL A 192 8.27 -20.59 11.50
CA VAL A 192 8.33 -19.13 11.56
C VAL A 192 9.63 -18.76 12.24
N THR A 193 10.36 -17.82 11.66
CA THR A 193 11.53 -17.22 12.30
C THR A 193 11.21 -15.78 12.62
N ILE A 194 11.25 -15.44 13.92
CA ILE A 194 11.07 -14.07 14.37
C ILE A 194 12.31 -13.28 13.94
N CYS A 195 12.08 -12.19 13.22
CA CYS A 195 13.09 -11.28 12.68
C CYS A 195 13.00 -9.94 13.42
N PRO A 196 14.03 -9.08 13.36
CA PRO A 196 13.90 -7.69 13.76
C PRO A 196 12.73 -7.00 13.06
N THR A 197 11.91 -6.26 13.81
CA THR A 197 10.88 -5.43 13.21
C THR A 197 11.55 -4.42 12.30
N GLN A 198 10.99 -4.32 11.10
CA GLN A 198 11.28 -3.26 10.16
C GLN A 198 9.99 -2.54 9.82
N HIS A 199 10.14 -1.35 9.31
CA HIS A 199 9.01 -0.61 8.81
C HIS A 199 8.63 -1.08 7.41
N ILE A 200 7.33 -1.25 7.17
CA ILE A 200 6.80 -1.40 5.83
C ILE A 200 6.36 -0.01 5.38
N TYR A 201 7.23 0.63 4.60
CA TYR A 201 6.94 1.92 4.00
C TYR A 201 6.50 1.75 2.56
N LYS A 202 5.60 2.63 2.13
CA LYS A 202 5.13 2.66 0.75
C LYS A 202 6.13 3.35 -0.16
N SER A 203 5.86 3.25 -1.45
CA SER A 203 6.64 3.87 -2.52
C SER A 203 6.82 5.38 -2.34
N LYS A 204 7.81 5.93 -3.06
CA LYS A 204 8.09 7.37 -3.12
C LYS A 204 6.88 8.15 -3.66
N GLY A 205 6.15 7.58 -4.63
CA GLY A 205 4.95 8.20 -5.20
C GLY A 205 3.85 8.35 -4.16
N VAL A 206 3.55 7.30 -3.40
CA VAL A 206 2.55 7.39 -2.32
C VAL A 206 2.94 8.47 -1.30
N LEU A 207 4.21 8.54 -0.90
CA LEU A 207 4.69 9.55 0.04
C LEU A 207 4.52 10.98 -0.51
N TYR A 208 4.88 11.19 -1.78
CA TYR A 208 4.73 12.48 -2.45
C TYR A 208 3.26 12.94 -2.45
N TRP A 209 2.35 12.07 -2.93
CA TRP A 209 0.93 12.41 -3.03
C TRP A 209 0.28 12.62 -1.66
N THR A 210 0.66 11.79 -0.68
CA THR A 210 0.19 11.93 0.71
C THR A 210 0.61 13.28 1.31
N LYS A 211 1.84 13.74 1.06
CA LYS A 211 2.30 15.05 1.50
C LYS A 211 1.60 16.19 0.74
N LYS A 212 1.38 16.03 -0.55
CA LYS A 212 0.75 17.03 -1.42
C LYS A 212 -0.71 17.29 -1.05
N TYR A 213 -1.46 16.23 -0.71
CA TYR A 213 -2.87 16.29 -0.34
C TYR A 213 -3.11 16.08 1.15
N LEU A 214 -2.12 16.42 1.97
CA LEU A 214 -2.25 16.32 3.42
C LEU A 214 -3.38 17.24 3.89
N ASN A 215 -4.30 16.69 4.69
CA ASN A 215 -5.51 17.35 5.19
C ASN A 215 -6.56 17.72 4.12
N HIS A 216 -6.45 17.17 2.91
CA HIS A 216 -7.46 17.38 1.86
C HIS A 216 -8.70 16.50 2.07
N ALA A 217 -8.50 15.27 2.55
CA ALA A 217 -9.57 14.30 2.77
C ALA A 217 -10.39 14.58 4.03
N HIS A 218 -11.71 14.55 3.87
CA HIS A 218 -12.67 14.65 4.95
C HIS A 218 -13.67 13.49 4.89
N ILE A 219 -14.20 13.16 6.08
CA ILE A 219 -15.26 12.17 6.27
C ILE A 219 -16.51 12.91 6.73
N ASP A 220 -17.64 12.60 6.10
CA ASP A 220 -18.94 13.17 6.46
C ASP A 220 -19.50 12.61 7.78
N LYS A 221 -20.69 13.08 8.17
CA LYS A 221 -21.34 12.67 9.44
C LYS A 221 -21.72 11.19 9.43
N GLU A 222 -21.84 10.60 8.25
CA GLU A 222 -22.21 9.22 7.99
C GLU A 222 -20.98 8.28 7.90
N GLY A 223 -19.77 8.81 8.10
CA GLY A 223 -18.54 8.03 8.08
C GLY A 223 -17.97 7.79 6.67
N MET A 224 -18.47 8.49 5.66
CA MET A 224 -18.08 8.30 4.26
C MET A 224 -17.09 9.39 3.79
N MET A 225 -16.10 8.97 3.02
CA MET A 225 -15.19 9.85 2.28
C MET A 225 -15.61 9.85 0.81
N ASP A 226 -15.90 11.02 0.24
CA ASP A 226 -16.20 11.13 -1.19
C ASP A 226 -14.91 11.09 -2.04
N LEU A 227 -14.98 10.43 -3.20
CA LEU A 227 -13.87 10.28 -4.15
C LEU A 227 -13.98 11.31 -5.29
N SER A 228 -13.94 12.58 -4.91
CA SER A 228 -14.00 13.72 -5.84
C SER A 228 -12.76 14.60 -5.73
N LYS A 229 -12.51 15.46 -6.74
CA LYS A 229 -11.38 16.41 -6.71
C LYS A 229 -11.41 17.31 -5.47
N ASP A 230 -12.61 17.61 -4.98
CA ASP A 230 -12.82 18.50 -3.85
C ASP A 230 -12.52 17.84 -2.50
N ASN A 231 -12.49 16.49 -2.44
CA ASN A 231 -12.29 15.76 -1.18
C ASN A 231 -11.11 14.77 -1.20
N TYR A 232 -10.93 13.94 -2.22
CA TYR A 232 -9.82 12.98 -2.29
C TYR A 232 -9.25 12.87 -3.69
N VAL A 233 -7.95 13.17 -3.84
CA VAL A 233 -7.24 13.10 -5.13
C VAL A 233 -6.28 11.92 -5.21
N ALA A 234 -5.32 11.80 -4.28
CA ALA A 234 -4.33 10.71 -4.23
C ALA A 234 -3.60 10.67 -2.87
N GLY A 235 -2.91 9.57 -2.57
CA GLY A 235 -2.16 9.39 -1.33
C GLY A 235 -2.90 8.58 -0.28
N VAL A 236 -2.30 8.43 0.90
CA VAL A 236 -2.98 7.93 2.10
C VAL A 236 -3.84 9.08 2.65
N PRO A 237 -5.17 8.92 2.77
CA PRO A 237 -6.04 10.04 3.15
C PRO A 237 -5.81 10.49 4.60
N PHE A 238 -5.56 9.56 5.54
CA PHE A 238 -5.42 9.84 6.97
C PHE A 238 -4.09 9.29 7.53
N PRO A 239 -2.92 9.77 7.04
CA PRO A 239 -1.62 9.13 7.29
C PRO A 239 -1.11 9.23 8.74
N PHE A 240 -1.79 9.99 9.59
CA PHE A 240 -1.42 10.15 10.99
C PHE A 240 -1.96 8.98 11.80
N VAL A 241 -1.06 8.22 12.42
CA VAL A 241 -1.46 7.23 13.42
C VAL A 241 -1.80 7.99 14.70
N PRO A 242 -3.05 7.92 15.18
CA PRO A 242 -3.43 8.57 16.43
C PRO A 242 -2.92 7.72 17.59
N THR A 243 -1.60 7.77 17.84
CA THR A 243 -0.96 7.07 18.97
C THR A 243 -1.31 7.67 20.34
N CYS A 244 -2.15 8.71 20.35
CA CYS A 244 -2.51 9.49 21.52
C CYS A 244 -3.99 9.89 21.51
N ALA A 245 -4.83 9.21 20.72
CA ALA A 245 -6.24 9.21 21.03
C ALA A 245 -6.35 8.67 22.46
N LYS A 246 -6.76 9.52 23.40
CA LYS A 246 -7.49 9.02 24.56
C LYS A 246 -8.62 8.22 23.95
N TRP A 247 -8.52 6.88 24.00
CA TRP A 247 -9.54 5.95 23.52
C TRP A 247 -10.89 6.19 24.21
N ASP A 248 -10.83 6.96 25.30
CA ASP A 248 -11.85 7.46 26.19
C ASP A 248 -12.27 8.93 25.93
N ASP A 249 -11.73 9.65 24.93
CA ASP A 249 -12.18 11.02 24.60
C ASP A 249 -13.60 10.98 23.97
N PRO A 250 -14.63 11.45 24.69
CA PRO A 250 -16.02 11.42 24.22
C PRO A 250 -16.28 12.28 22.98
N LYS A 251 -15.35 13.18 22.63
CA LYS A 251 -15.41 13.98 21.40
C LYS A 251 -14.88 13.23 20.17
N MET A 252 -14.17 12.13 20.39
CA MET A 252 -13.49 11.32 19.38
C MET A 252 -14.14 9.93 19.23
N SER A 253 -14.71 9.36 20.29
CA SER A 253 -15.69 8.27 20.22
C SER A 253 -17.04 8.86 19.84
N LEU A 254 -17.41 8.75 18.56
CA LEU A 254 -18.80 9.02 18.20
C LEU A 254 -19.63 7.88 18.76
N GLY A 255 -20.61 8.22 19.60
CA GLY A 255 -21.40 7.26 20.35
C GLY A 255 -22.20 6.28 19.48
N GLU A 256 -22.87 5.34 20.16
CA GLU A 256 -23.53 4.10 19.69
C GLU A 256 -24.29 4.12 18.35
N ARG A 257 -24.70 5.27 17.81
CA ARG A 257 -25.36 5.40 16.49
C ARG A 257 -24.41 5.57 15.30
N TYR A 258 -23.19 6.05 15.52
CA TYR A 258 -22.24 6.41 14.45
C TYR A 258 -20.88 5.80 14.81
N GLY A 259 -20.30 5.00 13.92
CA GLY A 259 -19.01 4.36 14.17
C GLY A 259 -17.91 5.33 14.65
N ASP A 260 -16.95 4.85 15.44
CA ASP A 260 -15.82 5.67 15.90
C ASP A 260 -15.15 6.36 14.70
N LYS A 261 -14.89 7.67 14.79
CA LYS A 261 -14.20 8.39 13.69
C LYS A 261 -12.89 7.71 13.31
N TYR A 262 -12.18 7.17 14.29
CA TYR A 262 -10.95 6.40 14.08
C TYR A 262 -11.16 5.11 13.30
N ALA A 263 -12.24 4.38 13.56
CA ALA A 263 -12.57 3.19 12.79
C ALA A 263 -12.77 3.55 11.32
N TRP A 264 -13.49 4.63 11.03
CA TRP A 264 -13.66 5.11 9.66
C TRP A 264 -12.35 5.60 9.02
N TRP A 265 -11.45 6.23 9.78
CA TRP A 265 -10.13 6.62 9.27
C TRP A 265 -9.35 5.39 8.81
N ILE A 266 -9.30 4.36 9.65
CA ILE A 266 -8.62 3.10 9.36
C ILE A 266 -9.26 2.41 8.16
N VAL A 267 -10.59 2.38 8.09
CA VAL A 267 -11.36 1.76 6.99
C VAL A 267 -11.06 2.45 5.66
N HIS A 268 -11.11 3.78 5.59
CA HIS A 268 -10.81 4.52 4.36
C HIS A 268 -9.33 4.48 3.99
N ASP A 269 -8.43 4.52 4.98
CA ASP A 269 -7.02 4.23 4.74
C ASP A 269 -6.89 2.83 4.15
N MET A 270 -7.39 1.77 4.79
CA MET A 270 -7.31 0.39 4.30
C MET A 270 -7.83 0.22 2.87
N ASP A 271 -8.95 0.87 2.51
CA ASP A 271 -9.50 0.83 1.15
C ASP A 271 -8.52 1.45 0.14
N ARG A 272 -7.77 2.50 0.55
CA ARG A 272 -6.71 3.17 -0.23
C ARG A 272 -5.30 2.58 -0.01
N LEU A 273 -5.12 1.68 0.95
CA LEU A 273 -3.89 0.93 1.22
C LEU A 273 -3.90 -0.32 0.32
N ILE A 274 -3.74 -0.06 -0.97
CA ILE A 274 -4.03 -1.02 -2.03
C ILE A 274 -3.01 -2.17 -2.14
N VAL A 275 -3.50 -3.40 -2.30
CA VAL A 275 -2.75 -4.55 -2.84
C VAL A 275 -2.34 -4.26 -4.29
N GLY A 276 -1.05 -4.09 -4.54
CA GLY A 276 -0.50 -3.79 -5.89
C GLY A 276 -0.35 -2.31 -6.24
N GLN A 277 -0.57 -1.37 -5.31
CA GLN A 277 -0.53 0.09 -5.57
C GLN A 277 -1.46 0.51 -6.73
N ASP A 278 -0.95 0.82 -7.93
CA ASP A 278 -1.78 1.32 -9.04
C ASP A 278 -2.34 0.20 -9.94
N HIS A 279 -1.63 -0.93 -10.05
CA HIS A 279 -1.99 -2.07 -10.90
C HIS A 279 -1.59 -3.39 -10.23
N LEU A 280 -2.44 -4.40 -10.39
CA LEU A 280 -2.13 -5.76 -9.99
C LEU A 280 -2.37 -6.71 -11.17
N SER A 281 -1.42 -7.60 -11.43
CA SER A 281 -1.61 -8.68 -12.39
C SER A 281 -1.03 -9.96 -11.83
N PHE A 282 -1.84 -11.01 -11.82
CA PHE A 282 -1.42 -12.35 -11.54
C PHE A 282 -1.87 -13.25 -12.68
N ASN A 283 -0.92 -13.98 -13.26
CA ASN A 283 -1.21 -14.91 -14.34
C ASN A 283 -0.32 -16.16 -14.21
N PRO A 284 -0.78 -17.24 -13.55
CA PRO A 284 -2.04 -17.38 -12.83
C PRO A 284 -1.94 -17.11 -11.31
N ILE A 285 -3.05 -16.74 -10.68
CA ILE A 285 -3.33 -17.05 -9.27
C ILE A 285 -3.68 -18.53 -9.18
N ILE A 286 -3.11 -19.23 -8.19
CA ILE A 286 -3.44 -20.62 -7.89
C ILE A 286 -4.26 -20.64 -6.60
N LEU A 287 -5.48 -21.16 -6.68
CA LEU A 287 -6.45 -21.26 -5.58
C LEU A 287 -6.67 -22.72 -5.21
N PRO A 288 -5.97 -23.25 -4.20
CA PRO A 288 -6.24 -24.58 -3.67
C PRO A 288 -7.44 -24.53 -2.71
N LEU A 289 -8.53 -25.16 -3.10
CA LEU A 289 -9.78 -25.29 -2.34
C LEU A 289 -9.73 -26.58 -1.52
N HIS A 290 -9.99 -26.47 -0.23
CA HIS A 290 -9.89 -27.56 0.71
C HIS A 290 -11.24 -27.79 1.40
N ASP A 291 -11.52 -29.04 1.77
CA ASP A 291 -12.68 -29.39 2.57
C ASP A 291 -12.55 -28.90 4.02
N ARG A 292 -13.60 -29.14 4.81
CA ARG A 292 -13.62 -28.84 6.26
C ARG A 292 -12.55 -29.56 7.08
N HIS A 293 -11.91 -30.60 6.53
CA HIS A 293 -10.83 -31.38 7.12
C HIS A 293 -9.45 -30.96 6.59
N ALA A 294 -9.37 -29.84 5.87
CA ALA A 294 -8.16 -29.32 5.22
C ALA A 294 -7.55 -30.26 4.16
N LYS A 295 -8.34 -31.19 3.61
CA LYS A 295 -7.94 -32.01 2.46
C LYS A 295 -8.21 -31.25 1.17
N LEU A 296 -7.24 -31.24 0.26
CA LEU A 296 -7.39 -30.59 -1.04
C LEU A 296 -8.52 -31.28 -1.84
N GLU A 297 -9.58 -30.54 -2.15
CA GLU A 297 -10.68 -31.00 -3.00
C GLU A 297 -10.44 -30.65 -4.46
N ARG A 298 -10.01 -29.40 -4.70
CA ARG A 298 -9.93 -28.84 -6.04
C ARG A 298 -8.87 -27.76 -6.10
N THR A 299 -8.23 -27.60 -7.25
CA THR A 299 -7.37 -26.45 -7.53
C THR A 299 -7.97 -25.66 -8.68
N GLN A 300 -8.13 -24.35 -8.52
CA GLN A 300 -8.49 -23.44 -9.60
C GLN A 300 -7.29 -22.57 -9.98
N LYS A 301 -7.19 -22.18 -11.25
CA LYS A 301 -6.17 -21.21 -11.71
C LYS A 301 -6.83 -20.09 -12.48
N TRP A 302 -6.64 -18.86 -12.03
CA TRP A 302 -7.27 -17.68 -12.64
C TRP A 302 -6.21 -16.67 -13.06
N GLY A 303 -6.44 -15.97 -14.17
CA GLY A 303 -5.78 -14.70 -14.43
C GLY A 303 -6.55 -13.61 -13.69
N LEU A 304 -5.87 -12.80 -12.87
CA LEU A 304 -6.42 -11.61 -12.24
C LEU A 304 -5.71 -10.38 -12.80
N TYR A 305 -6.50 -9.38 -13.18
CA TYR A 305 -6.02 -8.06 -13.51
C TYR A 305 -6.83 -7.02 -12.76
N TRP A 306 -6.16 -6.02 -12.23
CA TRP A 306 -6.81 -4.91 -11.55
C TRP A 306 -6.05 -3.61 -11.76
N ARG A 307 -6.79 -2.51 -11.93
CA ARG A 307 -6.26 -1.19 -12.19
C ARG A 307 -7.03 -0.10 -11.47
N VAL A 308 -6.29 0.77 -10.80
CA VAL A 308 -6.80 2.03 -10.24
C VAL A 308 -6.97 3.06 -11.35
N TYR A 309 -8.09 3.75 -11.38
CA TYR A 309 -8.37 4.85 -12.32
C TYR A 309 -8.39 6.21 -11.61
N TRP A 310 -8.73 6.23 -10.31
CA TRP A 310 -8.70 7.41 -9.44
C TRP A 310 -7.78 7.22 -8.24
N GLY A 311 -6.89 8.18 -7.95
CA GLY A 311 -5.93 8.07 -6.85
C GLY A 311 -4.67 7.28 -7.19
N ARG A 312 -4.24 7.35 -8.45
CA ARG A 312 -2.99 6.74 -8.94
C ARG A 312 -1.77 7.50 -8.41
N MET A 313 -0.75 6.76 -7.98
CA MET A 313 0.36 7.34 -7.22
C MET A 313 1.76 7.08 -7.79
N ASP A 314 1.95 5.99 -8.54
CA ASP A 314 3.27 5.52 -8.98
C ASP A 314 3.38 5.35 -10.50
N LEU A 315 2.28 5.12 -11.21
CA LEU A 315 2.27 4.79 -12.63
C LEU A 315 1.41 5.77 -13.43
N PRO A 316 1.95 6.39 -14.52
CA PRO A 316 1.19 7.32 -15.35
C PRO A 316 0.00 6.63 -16.04
N PRO A 317 -1.05 7.39 -16.42
CA PRO A 317 -1.26 8.79 -16.04
C PRO A 317 -1.58 8.93 -14.54
N MET A 318 -1.13 10.01 -13.91
CA MET A 318 -1.37 10.32 -12.50
C MET A 318 -1.98 11.73 -12.38
N PRO A 319 -2.83 12.01 -11.38
CA PRO A 319 -3.33 11.08 -10.35
C PRO A 319 -4.57 10.27 -10.80
N TYR A 320 -5.02 10.45 -12.04
CA TYR A 320 -6.15 9.73 -12.61
C TYR A 320 -5.95 9.47 -14.10
N VAL A 321 -6.79 8.61 -14.67
CA VAL A 321 -6.81 8.35 -16.11
C VAL A 321 -7.72 9.37 -16.81
N PRO A 322 -7.20 10.18 -17.76
CA PRO A 322 -8.01 11.16 -18.46
C PRO A 322 -9.21 10.54 -19.17
N GLY A 323 -10.39 11.17 -19.02
CA GLY A 323 -11.65 10.71 -19.62
C GLY A 323 -12.32 9.53 -18.90
N GLN A 324 -11.82 9.12 -17.73
CA GLN A 324 -12.40 8.08 -16.88
C GLN A 324 -12.37 8.47 -15.39
N GLU A 325 -12.54 9.76 -15.11
CA GLU A 325 -12.49 10.37 -13.78
C GLU A 325 -13.61 9.91 -12.86
N ASP A 326 -14.73 9.40 -13.40
CA ASP A 326 -15.85 8.86 -12.62
C ASP A 326 -15.60 7.41 -12.14
N ILE A 327 -14.49 6.79 -12.56
CA ILE A 327 -14.15 5.40 -12.26
C ILE A 327 -13.04 5.37 -11.21
N GLU A 328 -13.30 4.69 -10.11
CA GLU A 328 -12.32 4.46 -9.05
C GLU A 328 -11.33 3.38 -9.48
N SER A 329 -11.82 2.20 -9.87
CA SER A 329 -10.99 1.07 -10.27
C SER A 329 -11.75 0.09 -11.16
N LYS A 330 -11.00 -0.69 -11.95
CA LYS A 330 -11.53 -1.81 -12.75
C LYS A 330 -10.76 -3.08 -12.42
N GLY A 331 -11.48 -4.18 -12.28
CA GLY A 331 -10.91 -5.51 -12.07
C GLY A 331 -11.50 -6.50 -13.04
N SER A 332 -10.71 -7.51 -13.40
CA SER A 332 -11.17 -8.64 -14.20
C SER A 332 -10.51 -9.93 -13.78
N VAL A 333 -11.27 -11.02 -13.81
CA VAL A 333 -10.75 -12.38 -13.67
C VAL A 333 -11.08 -13.21 -14.90
N VAL A 334 -10.21 -14.17 -15.18
CA VAL A 334 -10.46 -15.22 -16.19
C VAL A 334 -10.03 -16.56 -15.61
N ALA A 335 -10.98 -17.49 -15.46
CA ALA A 335 -10.68 -18.84 -15.03
C ALA A 335 -10.06 -19.64 -16.18
N THR A 336 -8.89 -20.21 -15.94
CA THR A 336 -8.11 -20.97 -16.93
C THR A 336 -8.09 -22.47 -16.65
N TYR A 337 -8.36 -22.88 -15.40
CA TYR A 337 -8.38 -24.26 -14.95
C TYR A 337 -9.28 -24.41 -13.70
N PRO A 338 -9.96 -25.55 -13.51
CA PRO A 338 -10.05 -26.73 -14.39
C PRO A 338 -11.03 -26.57 -15.55
N PHE A 339 -11.23 -27.64 -16.34
CA PHE A 339 -11.94 -27.62 -17.63
C PHE A 339 -13.38 -27.08 -17.55
N ASP A 340 -14.10 -27.42 -16.49
CA ASP A 340 -15.50 -27.05 -16.26
C ASP A 340 -15.72 -25.55 -16.01
N VAL A 341 -14.76 -24.86 -15.40
CA VAL A 341 -14.80 -23.39 -15.19
C VAL A 341 -13.96 -22.63 -16.22
N ARG A 342 -13.19 -23.32 -17.05
CA ARG A 342 -12.29 -22.71 -18.02
C ARG A 342 -13.07 -21.81 -18.99
N GLY A 343 -12.57 -20.59 -19.16
CA GLY A 343 -13.19 -19.59 -20.03
C GLY A 343 -14.26 -18.75 -19.32
N PHE A 344 -14.60 -19.04 -18.06
CA PHE A 344 -15.33 -18.07 -17.25
C PHE A 344 -14.53 -16.79 -17.13
N ALA A 345 -15.15 -15.65 -17.38
CA ALA A 345 -14.53 -14.35 -17.25
C ALA A 345 -15.49 -13.39 -16.57
N ALA A 346 -14.98 -12.48 -15.75
CA ALA A 346 -15.79 -11.42 -15.17
C ALA A 346 -15.00 -10.12 -15.10
N THR A 347 -15.68 -9.01 -15.31
CA THR A 347 -15.14 -7.65 -15.18
C THR A 347 -16.05 -6.81 -14.32
N ARG A 348 -15.45 -6.02 -13.43
CA ARG A 348 -16.16 -5.12 -12.52
C ARG A 348 -15.55 -3.74 -12.54
N TRP A 349 -16.38 -2.73 -12.72
CA TRP A 349 -15.98 -1.32 -12.65
C TRP A 349 -16.60 -0.70 -11.41
N ARG A 350 -15.76 -0.21 -10.50
CA ARG A 350 -16.20 0.58 -9.35
C ARG A 350 -16.15 2.06 -9.71
N TYR A 351 -17.27 2.74 -9.54
CA TYR A 351 -17.37 4.19 -9.72
C TYR A 351 -16.98 4.93 -8.45
N CYS A 352 -16.44 6.14 -8.60
CA CYS A 352 -16.07 7.06 -7.53
C CYS A 352 -17.27 7.43 -6.63
N ASP A 353 -18.44 7.66 -7.23
CA ASP A 353 -19.68 7.94 -6.47
C ASP A 353 -20.06 6.76 -5.59
N LYS A 354 -19.95 6.91 -4.27
CA LYS A 354 -20.27 5.88 -3.25
C LYS A 354 -21.68 5.29 -3.34
N ASN A 355 -22.63 5.99 -3.96
CA ASN A 355 -24.03 5.56 -4.08
C ASN A 355 -24.36 4.91 -5.44
N LYS A 356 -23.42 4.90 -6.38
CA LYS A 356 -23.57 4.26 -7.69
C LYS A 356 -23.10 2.81 -7.64
N GLU A 357 -23.98 1.88 -8.03
CA GLU A 357 -23.62 0.46 -8.14
C GLU A 357 -22.49 0.23 -9.13
N ALA A 358 -21.65 -0.77 -8.86
CA ALA A 358 -20.60 -1.18 -9.78
C ALA A 358 -21.21 -1.75 -11.07
N LEU A 359 -20.58 -1.49 -12.21
CA LEU A 359 -20.90 -2.22 -13.44
C LEU A 359 -20.21 -3.58 -13.38
N PHE A 360 -20.98 -4.64 -13.21
CA PHE A 360 -20.46 -5.99 -13.07
C PHE A 360 -20.98 -6.89 -14.18
N MET A 361 -20.07 -7.39 -15.02
CA MET A 361 -20.40 -8.29 -16.13
C MET A 361 -19.64 -9.61 -15.98
N CYS A 362 -20.32 -10.73 -16.16
CA CYS A 362 -19.73 -12.06 -16.18
C CYS A 362 -20.08 -12.79 -17.48
N TYR A 363 -19.12 -13.51 -18.04
CA TYR A 363 -19.29 -14.40 -19.18
C TYR A 363 -19.34 -15.84 -18.70
N LEU A 364 -20.44 -16.53 -19.04
CA LEU A 364 -20.69 -17.91 -18.68
C LEU A 364 -20.38 -18.80 -19.91
N PRO A 365 -19.31 -19.60 -19.89
CA PRO A 365 -18.90 -20.40 -21.06
C PRO A 365 -19.94 -21.45 -21.46
N ALA A 366 -20.62 -22.06 -20.47
CA ALA A 366 -21.67 -23.05 -20.71
C ALA A 366 -22.86 -22.48 -21.51
N LEU A 367 -23.20 -21.20 -21.31
CA LEU A 367 -24.29 -20.53 -22.01
C LEU A 367 -23.83 -19.70 -23.21
N ARG A 368 -22.50 -19.49 -23.35
CA ARG A 368 -21.88 -18.55 -24.28
C ARG A 368 -22.53 -17.15 -24.23
N ARG A 369 -22.86 -16.68 -23.03
CA ARG A 369 -23.56 -15.41 -22.81
C ARG A 369 -22.89 -14.59 -21.73
N THR A 370 -22.94 -13.28 -21.92
CA THR A 370 -22.58 -12.29 -20.89
C THR A 370 -23.82 -11.90 -20.11
N ARG A 371 -23.71 -11.85 -18.78
CA ARG A 371 -24.77 -11.38 -17.88
C ARG A 371 -24.25 -10.21 -17.05
N ARG A 372 -25.14 -9.28 -16.74
CA ARG A 372 -24.90 -8.27 -15.72
C ARG A 372 -25.26 -8.86 -14.36
N LEU A 373 -24.35 -8.77 -13.41
CA LEU A 373 -24.62 -9.08 -12.01
C LEU A 373 -25.11 -7.82 -11.30
N SER A 374 -26.01 -8.00 -10.34
CA SER A 374 -26.53 -6.92 -9.51
C SER A 374 -25.48 -6.45 -8.50
N GLY A 375 -25.71 -5.29 -7.87
CA GLY A 375 -24.85 -4.83 -6.78
C GLY A 375 -24.79 -5.80 -5.60
N SER A 376 -25.91 -6.46 -5.28
CA SER A 376 -26.03 -7.40 -4.15
C SER A 376 -25.34 -8.74 -4.38
N ASP A 377 -25.23 -9.19 -5.64
CA ASP A 377 -24.61 -10.48 -6.01
C ASP A 377 -23.09 -10.51 -5.71
N THR A 378 -22.52 -9.38 -5.32
CA THR A 378 -21.08 -9.25 -5.02
C THR A 378 -20.64 -10.03 -3.78
N GLN A 379 -21.57 -10.38 -2.90
CA GLN A 379 -21.32 -11.24 -1.73
C GLN A 379 -21.42 -12.73 -2.07
N ASP A 380 -21.85 -13.10 -3.28
CA ASP A 380 -21.97 -14.50 -3.65
C ASP A 380 -20.60 -15.16 -3.79
N PRO A 381 -20.49 -16.45 -3.44
CA PRO A 381 -19.28 -17.22 -3.65
C PRO A 381 -18.95 -17.31 -5.15
N ILE A 382 -17.69 -17.07 -5.49
CA ILE A 382 -17.22 -17.14 -6.86
C ILE A 382 -16.98 -18.60 -7.23
N LEU A 383 -17.63 -19.11 -8.27
CA LEU A 383 -17.31 -20.41 -8.90
C LEU A 383 -17.11 -21.58 -7.90
N GLY A 384 -17.95 -21.62 -6.85
CA GLY A 384 -17.90 -22.65 -5.81
C GLY A 384 -16.69 -22.55 -4.86
N THR A 385 -16.15 -21.35 -4.68
CA THR A 385 -15.12 -21.05 -3.66
C THR A 385 -15.77 -20.35 -2.46
N ASP A 386 -15.07 -20.32 -1.32
CA ASP A 386 -15.48 -19.50 -0.17
C ASP A 386 -15.14 -18.01 -0.34
N LEU A 387 -14.55 -17.62 -1.47
CA LEU A 387 -14.25 -16.22 -1.77
C LEU A 387 -15.48 -15.56 -2.39
N THR A 388 -15.83 -14.40 -1.88
CA THR A 388 -16.83 -13.50 -2.46
C THR A 388 -16.19 -12.61 -3.52
N TRP A 389 -16.98 -11.96 -4.37
CA TRP A 389 -16.46 -11.01 -5.36
C TRP A 389 -15.81 -9.77 -4.73
N GLU A 390 -16.05 -9.53 -3.44
CA GLU A 390 -15.37 -8.48 -2.67
C GLU A 390 -13.98 -8.90 -2.16
N ASP A 391 -13.67 -10.20 -2.09
CA ASP A 391 -12.37 -10.70 -1.63
C ASP A 391 -11.29 -10.68 -2.72
N TRP A 392 -11.67 -10.32 -3.96
CA TRP A 392 -10.78 -10.27 -5.14
C TRP A 392 -9.49 -9.49 -4.95
N LYS A 393 -9.55 -8.45 -4.12
CA LYS A 393 -8.43 -7.58 -3.77
C LYS A 393 -8.10 -7.69 -2.28
N ALA A 394 -8.33 -8.87 -1.69
CA ALA A 394 -8.45 -9.12 -0.25
C ALA A 394 -9.63 -8.38 0.41
N TRP A 395 -9.78 -7.09 0.16
CA TRP A 395 -10.96 -6.32 0.52
C TRP A 395 -11.23 -5.27 -0.56
N TRP A 396 -12.31 -5.48 -1.32
CA TRP A 396 -12.75 -4.62 -2.42
C TRP A 396 -14.21 -4.20 -2.29
N GLN A 397 -14.80 -4.36 -1.10
CA GLN A 397 -16.16 -3.91 -0.82
C GLN A 397 -16.26 -2.40 -0.97
N LYS A 398 -17.32 -1.96 -1.61
CA LYS A 398 -17.63 -0.54 -1.73
C LYS A 398 -18.18 -0.01 -0.40
N ILE A 399 -17.48 0.95 0.18
CA ILE A 399 -17.93 1.64 1.39
C ILE A 399 -19.09 2.57 1.01
N SER A 400 -20.30 2.28 1.51
CA SER A 400 -21.52 3.03 1.18
C SER A 400 -22.61 2.81 2.22
N GLN A 401 -23.19 3.87 2.78
CA GLN A 401 -24.35 3.73 3.68
C GLN A 401 -25.65 3.38 2.95
N LYS A 402 -25.69 3.45 1.61
CA LYS A 402 -26.89 3.15 0.81
C LYS A 402 -26.87 1.74 0.23
N ILE A 403 -25.76 1.36 -0.40
CA ILE A 403 -25.63 0.05 -1.06
C ILE A 403 -25.34 -1.05 -0.03
N TRP A 404 -24.44 -0.76 0.92
CA TRP A 404 -23.99 -1.71 1.94
C TRP A 404 -23.85 -1.03 3.31
N PRO A 405 -24.97 -0.75 4.00
CA PRO A 405 -24.96 -0.06 5.29
C PRO A 405 -23.94 -0.72 6.24
N SER A 406 -22.94 0.06 6.64
CA SER A 406 -21.78 -0.45 7.35
C SER A 406 -21.56 0.33 8.63
N LYS A 407 -21.23 -0.37 9.71
CA LYS A 407 -20.85 0.22 10.99
C LYS A 407 -19.38 -0.12 11.26
N ALA A 408 -18.54 0.90 11.39
CA ALA A 408 -17.15 0.73 11.78
C ALA A 408 -17.03 0.98 13.29
N VAL A 409 -16.53 0.00 14.04
CA VAL A 409 -16.34 0.13 15.50
C VAL A 409 -14.91 -0.24 15.83
N THR A 410 -14.31 0.43 16.81
CA THR A 410 -13.01 0.03 17.32
C THR A 410 -13.21 -0.84 18.54
N LEU A 411 -12.85 -2.12 18.43
CA LEU A 411 -12.92 -3.05 19.56
C LEU A 411 -11.63 -2.99 20.36
N ARG A 412 -11.72 -3.07 21.68
CA ARG A 412 -10.55 -3.37 22.51
C ARG A 412 -10.25 -4.86 22.37
N ALA A 413 -8.98 -5.25 22.34
CA ALA A 413 -8.57 -6.66 22.14
C ALA A 413 -9.07 -7.63 23.24
N GLU A 414 -9.65 -7.10 24.33
CA GLU A 414 -10.21 -7.85 25.45
C GLU A 414 -11.74 -8.11 25.31
N GLU A 415 -12.38 -7.53 24.29
CA GLU A 415 -13.78 -7.76 23.86
C GLU A 415 -13.82 -8.60 22.59
#